data_AF-A0A2P5YCR6-F1
#
_entry.id   AF-A0A2P5YCR6-F1
#
_cell.length_a   1.000
_cell.length_b   1.000
_cell.length_c   1.000
_cell.angle_alpha   90.00
_cell.angle_beta   90.00
_cell.angle_gamma   90.00
#
_symmetry.space_group_name_H-M   'P 1'
#
loop_
_entity.id
_entity.type
_entity.pdbx_description
1 polymer ?
#
loop_
_entity_poly.entity_id
_entity_poly.type
_entity_poly.pdbx_seq_one_letter_code
_entity_poly.pdbx_strand_id
1 'polypeptide(L)'
;MDIPQEVDDYIKETIEDSLGLEISTQSLQLKLRSTEEAQRRLRDQCLFLLSKLKEKDQIIERSKAEANMNAVALKKFVEENQKLAAECANLLTQCNKWERECSLYDRDREALMDFGNEADERAKKSEIRAHELEEELRKLTEELRFYKHHYENQGIDSSSEGTALEENLLESVLSTLISKDEVMCGRAFLEANNSLEACQKMLKMWNRLRPSTRKILSLAAEVKTLEKDKEHLRMNLCKAEDEVKVLFEENNILDEANKRLLRQYHKEKNLHGSDGKHSGSASTKTNKRKSSPKICSPIEKKIDFTDPDSARKPLSPLRHNSPDLRI
;
A
#
# COMPACT_ATOMS: atom_id res chain seq x y z
N MET A 1 95.98 7.10 68.56
CA MET A 1 95.59 5.81 67.95
C MET A 1 96.78 5.43 67.12
N ASP A 2 97.67 4.62 67.70
CA ASP A 2 98.93 4.29 67.06
C ASP A 2 98.65 3.39 65.86
N ILE A 3 99.15 3.81 64.71
CA ILE A 3 99.02 3.07 63.46
C ILE A 3 99.89 1.80 63.62
N PRO A 4 99.44 0.62 63.19
CA PRO A 4 100.25 -0.59 63.25
C PRO A 4 101.61 -0.37 62.58
N GLN A 5 102.70 -0.82 63.21
CA GLN A 5 104.07 -0.57 62.75
C GLN A 5 104.29 -0.96 61.28
N GLU A 6 103.67 -2.06 60.84
CA GLU A 6 103.72 -2.53 59.45
C GLU A 6 103.10 -1.54 58.44
N VAL A 7 102.07 -0.80 58.87
CA VAL A 7 101.40 0.21 58.05
C VAL A 7 102.19 1.52 58.06
N ASP A 8 102.80 1.88 59.19
CA ASP A 8 103.69 3.05 59.32
C ASP A 8 104.97 2.89 58.47
N ASP A 9 105.61 1.71 58.54
CA ASP A 9 106.78 1.36 57.73
C ASP A 9 106.44 1.34 56.23
N TYR A 10 105.26 0.81 55.85
CA TYR A 10 104.77 0.83 54.47
C TYR A 10 104.53 2.26 53.95
N ILE A 11 103.95 3.14 54.77
CA ILE A 11 103.72 4.54 54.42
C ILE A 11 105.06 5.26 54.23
N LYS A 12 106.01 5.05 55.15
CA LYS A 12 107.34 5.64 55.11
C LYS A 12 108.11 5.23 53.84
N GLU A 13 108.19 3.93 53.55
CA GLU A 13 108.84 3.42 52.34
C GLU A 13 108.12 3.87 51.05
N THR A 14 106.80 4.11 51.09
CA THR A 14 106.05 4.66 49.95
C THR A 14 106.34 6.15 49.71
N ILE A 15 106.60 6.91 50.78
CA ILE A 15 107.06 8.30 50.68
C ILE A 15 108.50 8.34 50.15
N GLU A 16 109.38 7.46 50.64
CA GLU A 16 110.77 7.34 50.18
C GLU A 16 110.86 6.94 48.68
N ASP A 17 110.02 6.00 48.23
CA ASP A 17 109.81 5.62 46.82
C ASP A 17 109.39 6.84 45.96
N SER A 18 108.41 7.61 46.44
CA SER A 18 107.92 8.82 45.76
C SER A 18 108.97 9.93 45.64
N LEU A 19 109.99 9.91 46.52
CA LEU A 19 111.12 10.84 46.53
C LEU A 19 112.33 10.30 45.73
N GLY A 20 112.22 9.11 45.12
CA GLY A 20 113.25 8.48 44.29
C GLY A 20 114.36 7.79 45.06
N LEU A 21 114.15 7.46 46.34
CA LEU A 21 115.11 6.76 47.19
C LEU A 21 115.00 5.23 47.01
N GLU A 22 116.11 4.51 47.22
CA GLU A 22 116.14 3.05 47.07
C GLU A 22 115.24 2.37 48.11
N ILE A 23 114.27 1.62 47.60
CA ILE A 23 113.27 0.93 48.39
C ILE A 23 113.79 -0.48 48.71
N SER A 24 113.43 -1.01 49.87
CA SER A 24 113.76 -2.39 50.21
C SER A 24 113.09 -3.38 49.25
N THR A 25 113.84 -4.40 48.82
CA THR A 25 113.34 -5.48 47.94
C THR A 25 112.12 -6.19 48.55
N GLN A 26 112.06 -6.26 49.89
CA GLN A 26 110.97 -6.88 50.63
C GLN A 26 109.66 -6.07 50.51
N SER A 27 109.74 -4.74 50.55
CA SER A 27 108.60 -3.83 50.34
C SER A 27 108.03 -3.94 48.94
N LEU A 28 108.89 -3.96 47.92
CA LEU A 28 108.49 -4.12 46.52
C LEU A 28 107.78 -5.47 46.28
N GLN A 29 108.27 -6.56 46.88
CA GLN A 29 107.62 -7.86 46.81
C GLN A 29 106.25 -7.89 47.50
N LEU A 30 106.10 -7.20 48.64
CA LEU A 30 104.81 -7.06 49.33
C LEU A 30 103.81 -6.24 48.50
N LYS A 31 104.22 -5.11 47.93
CA LYS A 31 103.39 -4.31 47.01
C LYS A 31 102.99 -5.11 45.77
N LEU A 32 103.91 -5.89 45.19
CA LEU A 32 103.61 -6.77 44.06
C LEU A 32 102.56 -7.83 44.43
N ARG A 33 102.74 -8.54 45.56
CA ARG A 33 101.75 -9.54 46.00
C ARG A 33 100.38 -8.93 46.29
N SER A 34 100.36 -7.77 46.96
CA SER A 34 99.12 -7.05 47.28
C SER A 34 98.38 -6.61 46.02
N THR A 35 99.10 -6.05 45.04
CA THR A 35 98.50 -5.63 43.76
C THR A 35 98.03 -6.81 42.92
N GLU A 36 98.78 -7.91 42.86
CA GLU A 36 98.35 -9.15 42.19
C GLU A 36 97.09 -9.75 42.82
N GLU A 37 96.98 -9.70 44.15
CA GLU A 37 95.81 -10.20 44.87
C GLU A 37 94.60 -9.28 44.68
N ALA A 38 94.79 -7.96 44.72
CA ALA A 38 93.75 -6.99 44.38
C ALA A 38 93.28 -7.16 42.92
N GLN A 39 94.20 -7.38 41.98
CA GLN A 39 93.88 -7.64 40.58
C GLN A 39 93.10 -8.95 40.41
N ARG A 40 93.48 -10.02 41.11
CA ARG A 40 92.72 -11.29 41.12
C ARG A 40 91.30 -11.07 41.63
N ARG A 41 91.13 -10.42 42.79
CA ARG A 41 89.81 -10.11 43.36
C ARG A 41 88.96 -9.28 42.40
N LEU A 42 89.54 -8.27 41.74
CA LEU A 42 88.83 -7.45 40.76
C LEU A 42 88.40 -8.28 39.54
N ARG A 43 89.27 -9.14 39.01
CA ARG A 43 88.91 -10.05 37.90
C ARG A 43 87.76 -10.97 38.30
N ASP A 44 87.81 -11.56 39.49
CA ASP A 44 86.75 -12.45 39.97
C ASP A 44 85.41 -11.71 40.12
N GLN A 45 85.44 -10.48 40.63
CA GLN A 45 84.25 -9.62 40.69
C GLN A 45 83.70 -9.28 39.30
N CYS A 46 84.57 -8.92 38.34
CA CYS A 46 84.17 -8.66 36.96
C CYS A 46 83.53 -9.89 36.31
N LEU A 47 84.11 -11.09 36.51
CA LEU A 47 83.55 -12.34 35.99
C LEU A 47 82.19 -12.67 36.63
N PHE A 48 82.06 -12.47 37.95
CA PHE A 48 80.80 -12.65 38.65
C PHE A 48 79.71 -11.71 38.14
N LEU A 49 80.03 -10.42 38.00
CA LEU A 49 79.10 -9.41 37.47
C LEU A 49 78.70 -9.71 36.03
N LEU A 50 79.63 -10.15 35.19
CA LEU A 50 79.35 -10.56 33.80
C LEU A 50 78.40 -11.76 33.74
N SER A 51 78.61 -12.76 34.61
CA SER A 51 77.70 -13.92 34.71
C SER A 51 76.29 -13.49 35.13
N LYS A 52 76.20 -12.63 36.15
CA LYS A 52 74.92 -12.10 36.66
C LYS A 52 74.20 -11.23 35.61
N LEU A 53 74.93 -10.44 34.83
CA LEU A 53 74.35 -9.66 33.73
C LEU A 53 73.74 -10.59 32.68
N LYS A 54 74.46 -11.63 32.25
CA LYS A 54 73.95 -12.62 31.29
C LYS A 54 72.70 -13.35 31.80
N GLU A 55 72.67 -13.71 33.08
CA GLU A 55 71.49 -14.32 33.70
C GLU A 55 70.29 -13.37 33.63
N LYS A 56 70.49 -12.10 33.97
CA LYS A 56 69.44 -11.06 33.91
C LYS A 56 68.95 -10.83 32.48
N ASP A 57 69.85 -10.77 31.50
CA ASP A 57 69.49 -10.64 30.09
C ASP A 57 68.62 -11.83 29.63
N GLN A 58 68.96 -13.07 30.03
CA GLN A 58 68.13 -14.23 29.71
C GLN A 58 66.73 -14.15 30.32
N ILE A 59 66.61 -13.67 31.57
CA ILE A 59 65.31 -13.49 32.23
C ILE A 59 64.48 -12.43 31.48
N ILE A 60 65.11 -11.33 31.08
CA ILE A 60 64.45 -10.26 30.30
C ILE A 60 63.94 -10.82 28.96
N GLU A 61 64.76 -11.58 28.23
CA GLU A 61 64.35 -12.14 26.94
C GLU A 61 63.21 -13.16 27.08
N ARG A 62 63.23 -14.01 28.13
CA ARG A 62 62.10 -14.91 28.43
C ARG A 62 60.82 -14.12 28.75
N SER A 63 60.92 -13.09 29.58
CA SER A 63 59.78 -12.24 29.93
C SER A 63 59.21 -11.49 28.72
N LYS A 64 60.07 -10.99 27.83
CA LYS A 64 59.64 -10.36 26.56
C LYS A 64 58.92 -11.36 25.66
N ALA A 65 59.45 -12.57 25.51
CA ALA A 65 58.83 -13.61 24.69
C ALA A 65 57.43 -13.98 25.23
N GLU A 66 57.32 -14.17 26.54
CA GLU A 66 56.03 -14.45 27.21
C GLU A 66 55.04 -13.29 27.04
N ALA A 67 55.48 -12.06 27.29
CA ALA A 67 54.63 -10.87 27.11
C ALA A 67 54.15 -10.73 25.66
N ASN A 68 54.99 -11.03 24.67
CA ASN A 68 54.62 -10.98 23.26
C ASN A 68 53.58 -12.06 22.91
N MET A 69 53.76 -13.29 23.39
CA MET A 69 52.77 -14.36 23.18
C MET A 69 51.42 -14.02 23.81
N ASN A 70 51.44 -13.47 25.03
CA ASN A 70 50.23 -13.03 25.74
C ASN A 70 49.53 -11.87 25.00
N ALA A 71 50.29 -10.90 24.47
CA ALA A 71 49.73 -9.80 23.68
C ALA A 71 49.04 -10.30 22.40
N VAL A 72 49.64 -11.26 21.70
CA VAL A 72 49.03 -11.88 20.51
C VAL A 72 47.77 -12.67 20.87
N ALA A 73 47.78 -13.42 21.97
CA ALA A 73 46.61 -14.17 22.45
C ALA A 73 45.45 -13.23 22.81
N LEU A 74 45.74 -12.14 23.55
CA LEU A 74 44.75 -11.11 23.89
C LEU A 74 44.17 -10.45 22.66
N LYS A 75 45.01 -10.12 21.66
CA LYS A 75 44.54 -9.54 20.40
C LYS A 75 43.53 -10.45 19.69
N LYS A 76 43.86 -11.75 19.55
CA LYS A 76 42.94 -12.73 18.95
C LYS A 76 41.63 -12.85 19.72
N PHE A 77 41.70 -12.90 21.05
CA PHE A 77 40.51 -12.96 21.89
C PHE A 77 39.60 -11.73 21.70
N VAL A 78 40.19 -10.53 21.60
CA VAL A 78 39.41 -9.31 21.33
C VAL A 78 38.76 -9.35 19.95
N GLU A 79 39.49 -9.80 18.91
CA GLU A 79 38.94 -9.95 17.55
C GLU A 79 37.77 -10.94 17.52
N GLU A 80 37.90 -12.10 18.17
CA GLU A 80 36.82 -13.09 18.27
C GLU A 80 35.61 -12.57 19.04
N ASN A 81 35.83 -11.85 20.14
CA ASN A 81 34.75 -11.27 20.94
C ASN A 81 34.01 -10.16 20.16
N GLN A 82 34.73 -9.33 19.40
CA GLN A 82 34.12 -8.35 18.49
C GLN A 82 33.30 -9.02 17.38
N LYS A 83 33.80 -10.11 16.80
CA LYS A 83 33.06 -10.90 15.81
C LYS A 83 31.78 -11.49 16.41
N LEU A 84 31.88 -12.08 17.60
CA LEU A 84 30.72 -12.65 18.30
C LEU A 84 29.69 -11.57 18.63
N ALA A 85 30.11 -10.39 19.07
CA ALA A 85 29.22 -9.26 19.32
C ALA A 85 28.46 -8.82 18.04
N ALA A 86 29.14 -8.79 16.90
CA ALA A 86 28.52 -8.48 15.61
C ALA A 86 27.51 -9.57 15.18
N GLU A 87 27.83 -10.84 15.40
CA GLU A 87 26.91 -11.95 15.14
C GLU A 87 25.67 -11.89 16.07
N CYS A 88 25.85 -11.59 17.36
CA CYS A 88 24.74 -11.36 18.28
C CYS A 88 23.84 -10.20 17.84
N ALA A 89 24.43 -9.08 17.39
CA ALA A 89 23.66 -7.95 16.87
C ALA A 89 22.87 -8.32 15.60
N ASN A 90 23.48 -9.09 14.68
CA ASN A 90 22.80 -9.60 13.49
C ASN A 90 21.66 -10.57 13.83
N LEU A 91 21.87 -11.50 14.76
CA LEU A 91 20.82 -12.40 15.21
C LEU A 91 19.67 -11.63 15.87
N LEU A 92 19.97 -10.62 16.68
CA LEU A 92 18.96 -9.79 17.32
C LEU A 92 18.12 -8.99 16.32
N THR A 93 18.75 -8.45 15.25
CA THR A 93 17.99 -7.78 14.18
C THR A 93 17.09 -8.75 13.41
N GLN A 94 17.54 -9.99 13.19
CA GLN A 94 16.71 -11.05 12.59
C GLN A 94 15.55 -11.45 13.51
N CYS A 95 15.78 -11.66 14.80
CA CYS A 95 14.73 -11.95 15.78
C CYS A 95 13.65 -10.87 15.77
N ASN A 96 14.05 -9.60 15.84
CA ASN A 96 13.11 -8.47 15.77
C ASN A 96 12.32 -8.44 14.45
N LYS A 97 12.92 -8.86 13.33
CA LYS A 97 12.22 -8.97 12.04
C LYS A 97 11.14 -10.06 12.10
N TRP A 98 11.48 -11.23 12.62
CA TRP A 98 10.55 -12.35 12.75
C TRP A 98 9.43 -12.07 13.74
N GLU A 99 9.72 -11.39 14.85
CA GLU A 99 8.70 -10.98 15.82
C GLU A 99 7.65 -10.04 15.20
N ARG A 100 8.11 -9.08 14.38
CA ARG A 100 7.19 -8.21 13.61
C ARG A 100 6.36 -9.02 12.61
N GLU A 101 6.96 -9.97 11.93
CA GLU A 101 6.26 -10.82 10.97
C GLU A 101 5.21 -11.72 11.65
N CYS A 102 5.55 -12.35 12.78
CA CYS A 102 4.58 -13.11 13.59
C CYS A 102 3.41 -12.23 14.05
N SER A 103 3.71 -11.00 14.50
CA SER A 103 2.68 -10.04 14.89
C SER A 103 1.75 -9.66 13.73
N LEU A 104 2.27 -9.62 12.49
CA LEU A 104 1.44 -9.40 11.31
C LEU A 104 0.54 -10.60 11.03
N TYR A 105 1.06 -11.83 11.11
CA TYR A 105 0.25 -13.03 10.95
C TYR A 105 -0.86 -13.15 11.98
N ASP A 106 -0.61 -12.79 13.24
CA ASP A 106 -1.64 -12.78 14.28
C ASP A 106 -2.75 -11.79 13.97
N ARG A 107 -2.40 -10.57 13.53
CA ARG A 107 -3.37 -9.55 13.11
C ARG A 107 -4.17 -9.99 11.89
N ASP A 108 -3.52 -10.59 10.90
CA ASP A 108 -4.19 -11.08 9.70
C ASP A 108 -5.16 -12.22 10.03
N ARG A 109 -4.78 -13.12 10.96
CA ARG A 109 -5.67 -14.18 11.46
C ARG A 109 -6.90 -13.61 12.14
N GLU A 110 -6.72 -12.61 13.01
CA GLU A 110 -7.81 -11.93 13.71
C GLU A 110 -8.76 -11.23 12.72
N ALA A 111 -8.21 -10.48 11.76
CA ALA A 111 -9.00 -9.82 10.74
C ALA A 111 -9.82 -10.79 9.87
N LEU A 112 -9.26 -11.97 9.55
CA LEU A 112 -9.98 -13.01 8.82
C LEU A 112 -11.09 -13.64 9.67
N MET A 113 -10.88 -13.80 10.97
CA MET A 113 -11.89 -14.31 11.90
C MET A 113 -13.06 -13.34 12.00
N ASP A 114 -12.78 -12.04 12.18
CA ASP A 114 -13.80 -10.99 12.21
C ASP A 114 -14.61 -10.91 10.92
N PHE A 115 -13.92 -11.01 9.77
CA PHE A 115 -14.59 -11.07 8.47
C PHE A 115 -15.51 -12.28 8.35
N GLY A 116 -15.08 -13.45 8.82
CA GLY A 116 -15.91 -14.65 8.86
C GLY A 116 -17.16 -14.45 9.71
N ASN A 117 -17.00 -13.91 10.91
CA ASN A 117 -18.11 -13.59 11.81
C ASN A 117 -19.11 -12.61 11.16
N GLU A 118 -18.61 -11.55 10.50
CA GLU A 118 -19.47 -10.58 9.82
C GLU A 118 -20.21 -11.19 8.62
N ALA A 119 -19.53 -12.06 7.85
CA ALA A 119 -20.15 -12.76 6.73
C ALA A 119 -21.27 -13.70 7.19
N ASP A 120 -21.05 -14.44 8.28
CA ASP A 120 -22.06 -15.33 8.88
C ASP A 120 -23.27 -14.54 9.40
N GLU A 121 -23.03 -13.42 10.08
CA GLU A 121 -24.13 -12.54 10.54
C GLU A 121 -24.92 -11.95 9.36
N ARG A 122 -24.25 -11.59 8.26
CA ARG A 122 -24.92 -11.14 7.03
C ARG A 122 -25.75 -12.26 6.40
N ALA A 123 -25.22 -13.48 6.37
CA ALA A 123 -25.93 -14.64 5.85
C ALA A 123 -27.19 -14.93 6.66
N LYS A 124 -27.10 -14.97 8.00
CA LYS A 124 -28.25 -15.14 8.89
C LYS A 124 -29.31 -14.07 8.68
N LYS A 125 -28.93 -12.80 8.57
CA LYS A 125 -29.87 -11.70 8.28
C LYS A 125 -30.57 -11.88 6.94
N SER A 126 -29.85 -12.35 5.91
CA SER A 126 -30.43 -12.62 4.59
C SER A 126 -31.39 -13.82 4.60
N GLU A 127 -31.07 -14.85 5.37
CA GLU A 127 -31.91 -16.05 5.56
C GLU A 127 -33.21 -15.70 6.28
N ILE A 128 -33.13 -14.93 7.37
CA ILE A 128 -34.32 -14.45 8.10
C ILE A 128 -35.22 -13.66 7.15
N ARG A 129 -34.66 -12.71 6.38
CA ARG A 129 -35.42 -11.91 5.41
C ARG A 129 -36.05 -12.78 4.30
N ALA A 130 -35.35 -13.81 3.84
CA ALA A 130 -35.89 -14.73 2.84
C ALA A 130 -37.09 -15.49 3.40
N HIS A 131 -37.01 -16.00 4.63
CA HIS A 131 -38.13 -16.67 5.29
C HIS A 131 -39.32 -15.76 5.53
N GLU A 132 -39.10 -14.50 5.94
CA GLU A 132 -40.17 -13.51 6.08
C GLU A 132 -40.90 -13.30 4.74
N LEU A 133 -40.16 -13.10 3.64
CA LEU A 133 -40.73 -12.95 2.30
C LEU A 133 -41.43 -14.22 1.80
N GLU A 134 -40.91 -15.41 2.11
CA GLU A 134 -41.56 -16.69 1.79
C GLU A 134 -42.91 -16.82 2.51
N GLU A 135 -43.00 -16.36 3.76
CA GLU A 135 -44.24 -16.36 4.52
C GLU A 135 -45.25 -15.35 3.96
N GLU A 136 -44.81 -14.14 3.60
CA GLU A 136 -45.64 -13.13 2.94
C GLU A 136 -46.18 -13.61 1.59
N LEU A 137 -45.32 -14.21 0.75
CA LEU A 137 -45.72 -14.79 -0.54
C LEU A 137 -46.75 -15.90 -0.37
N ARG A 138 -46.60 -16.73 0.67
CA ARG A 138 -47.57 -17.79 0.98
C ARG A 138 -48.94 -17.21 1.30
N LYS A 139 -49.01 -16.20 2.17
CA LYS A 139 -50.25 -15.48 2.52
C LYS A 139 -50.90 -14.87 1.28
N LEU A 140 -50.13 -14.13 0.47
CA LEU A 140 -50.65 -13.52 -0.75
C LEU A 140 -51.14 -14.55 -1.78
N THR A 141 -50.46 -15.70 -1.88
CA THR A 141 -50.87 -16.79 -2.77
C THR A 141 -52.19 -17.41 -2.33
N GLU A 142 -52.39 -17.58 -1.01
CA GLU A 142 -53.66 -18.06 -0.44
C GLU A 142 -54.80 -17.06 -0.70
N GLU A 143 -54.57 -15.77 -0.51
CA GLU A 143 -55.54 -14.70 -0.82
C GLU A 143 -55.91 -14.67 -2.31
N LEU A 144 -54.92 -14.74 -3.21
CA LEU A 144 -55.18 -14.78 -4.65
C LEU A 144 -56.01 -16.01 -5.05
N ARG A 145 -55.72 -17.17 -4.44
CA ARG A 145 -56.51 -18.39 -4.66
C ARG A 145 -57.95 -18.22 -4.18
N PHE A 146 -58.14 -17.57 -3.04
CA PHE A 146 -59.47 -17.26 -2.51
C PHE A 146 -60.27 -16.39 -3.49
N TYR A 147 -59.71 -15.28 -3.97
CA TYR A 147 -60.38 -14.41 -4.94
C TYR A 147 -60.66 -15.10 -6.27
N LYS A 148 -59.70 -15.89 -6.78
CA LYS A 148 -59.89 -16.64 -8.02
C LYS A 148 -61.11 -17.57 -7.95
N HIS A 149 -61.23 -18.34 -6.87
CA HIS A 149 -62.37 -19.24 -6.66
C HIS A 149 -63.70 -18.48 -6.55
N HIS A 150 -63.69 -17.28 -5.95
CA HIS A 150 -64.88 -16.43 -5.87
C HIS A 150 -65.34 -15.93 -7.25
N TYR A 151 -64.40 -15.49 -8.11
CA TYR A 151 -64.71 -15.04 -9.46
C TYR A 151 -65.21 -16.19 -10.37
N GLU A 152 -64.57 -17.36 -10.29
CA GLU A 152 -64.97 -18.53 -11.09
C GLU A 152 -66.39 -19.02 -10.75
N ASN A 153 -66.85 -18.84 -9.52
CA ASN A 153 -68.22 -19.18 -9.10
C ASN A 153 -69.28 -18.13 -9.45
N GLN A 154 -68.90 -16.95 -9.94
CA GLN A 154 -69.82 -15.83 -10.23
C GLN A 154 -70.14 -15.62 -11.71
N GLY A 155 -69.53 -16.36 -12.64
CA GLY A 155 -69.73 -16.15 -14.08
C GLY A 155 -70.46 -17.30 -14.76
N ILE A 156 -71.73 -17.09 -15.13
CA ILE A 156 -72.38 -17.40 -16.43
C ILE A 156 -73.87 -17.03 -16.28
N ASP A 157 -74.25 -15.81 -16.66
CA ASP A 157 -75.62 -15.43 -17.05
C ASP A 157 -75.58 -14.01 -17.64
N SER A 158 -75.33 -13.87 -18.95
CA SER A 158 -75.67 -12.67 -19.73
C SER A 158 -75.15 -12.78 -21.17
N SER A 159 -76.01 -13.17 -22.12
CA SER A 159 -75.62 -13.24 -23.55
C SER A 159 -76.63 -12.58 -24.51
N SER A 160 -77.66 -11.87 -24.04
CA SER A 160 -78.61 -11.22 -24.97
C SER A 160 -79.09 -9.81 -24.60
N GLU A 161 -78.79 -9.31 -23.40
CA GLU A 161 -79.17 -7.94 -22.96
C GLU A 161 -77.99 -6.95 -23.08
N GLY A 162 -76.82 -7.44 -23.49
CA GLY A 162 -75.56 -6.71 -23.48
C GLY A 162 -75.49 -5.57 -24.48
N THR A 163 -76.02 -5.72 -25.70
CA THR A 163 -75.77 -4.75 -26.78
C THR A 163 -76.49 -3.42 -26.57
N ALA A 164 -77.72 -3.42 -26.06
CA ALA A 164 -78.46 -2.18 -25.79
C ALA A 164 -77.96 -1.47 -24.51
N LEU A 165 -77.55 -2.26 -23.51
CA LEU A 165 -76.91 -1.73 -22.29
C LEU A 165 -75.55 -1.11 -22.64
N GLU A 166 -74.75 -1.79 -23.47
CA GLU A 166 -73.44 -1.32 -23.95
C GLU A 166 -73.55 0.01 -24.69
N GLU A 167 -74.51 0.15 -25.61
CA GLU A 167 -74.73 1.42 -26.33
C GLU A 167 -75.10 2.57 -25.37
N ASN A 168 -75.92 2.31 -24.35
CA ASN A 168 -76.30 3.32 -23.35
C ASN A 168 -75.15 3.68 -22.40
N LEU A 169 -74.36 2.68 -21.97
CA LEU A 169 -73.18 2.88 -21.15
C LEU A 169 -72.10 3.65 -21.90
N LEU A 170 -71.89 3.34 -23.18
CA LEU A 170 -70.96 4.06 -24.05
C LEU A 170 -71.34 5.54 -24.16
N GLU A 171 -72.62 5.85 -24.32
CA GLU A 171 -73.09 7.24 -24.38
C GLU A 171 -72.90 7.97 -23.05
N SER A 172 -73.07 7.28 -21.91
CA SER A 172 -72.80 7.81 -20.56
C SER A 172 -71.31 8.12 -20.33
N VAL A 173 -70.44 7.17 -20.67
CA VAL A 173 -68.98 7.31 -20.54
C VAL A 173 -68.46 8.44 -21.43
N LEU A 174 -68.85 8.46 -22.70
CA LEU A 174 -68.44 9.53 -23.62
C LEU A 174 -69.01 10.90 -23.21
N SER A 175 -70.16 10.96 -22.54
CA SER A 175 -70.68 12.23 -21.99
C SER A 175 -69.92 12.71 -20.76
N THR A 176 -69.34 11.80 -19.98
CA THR A 176 -68.57 12.13 -18.79
C THR A 176 -67.15 12.59 -19.14
N LEU A 177 -66.54 11.97 -20.17
CA LEU A 177 -65.15 12.20 -20.53
C LEU A 177 -64.91 13.36 -21.50
N ILE A 178 -65.90 13.73 -22.32
CA ILE A 178 -65.73 14.68 -23.43
C ILE A 178 -66.56 15.94 -23.19
N SER A 179 -65.91 17.10 -23.23
CA SER A 179 -66.56 18.39 -23.03
C SER A 179 -67.35 18.84 -24.27
N LYS A 180 -68.29 19.78 -24.11
CA LYS A 180 -69.14 20.25 -25.23
C LYS A 180 -68.35 20.95 -26.36
N ASP A 181 -67.17 21.49 -26.06
CA ASP A 181 -66.39 22.30 -27.00
C ASP A 181 -65.69 21.44 -28.07
N GLU A 182 -65.37 20.18 -27.74
CA GLU A 182 -64.68 19.23 -28.62
C GLU A 182 -65.53 18.76 -29.81
N VAL A 183 -66.87 18.88 -29.73
CA VAL A 183 -67.79 18.46 -30.81
C VAL A 183 -67.57 19.27 -32.10
N MET A 184 -67.07 20.50 -32.00
CA MET A 184 -66.75 21.35 -33.15
C MET A 184 -65.50 20.84 -33.89
N CYS A 185 -64.55 20.23 -33.16
CA CYS A 185 -63.33 19.63 -33.71
C CYS A 185 -63.62 18.42 -34.60
N GLY A 186 -64.59 17.57 -34.23
CA GLY A 186 -64.98 16.42 -35.05
C GLY A 186 -65.54 16.80 -36.42
N ARG A 187 -66.28 17.92 -36.51
CA ARG A 187 -66.76 18.43 -37.80
C ARG A 187 -65.62 19.00 -38.64
N ALA A 188 -64.76 19.83 -38.04
CA ALA A 188 -63.59 20.39 -38.71
C ALA A 188 -62.64 19.29 -39.22
N PHE A 189 -62.52 18.18 -38.49
CA PHE A 189 -61.78 17.00 -38.92
C PHE A 189 -62.34 16.36 -40.19
N LEU A 190 -63.66 16.16 -40.27
CA LEU A 190 -64.27 15.65 -41.49
C LEU A 190 -64.10 16.61 -42.68
N GLU A 191 -64.19 17.92 -42.44
CA GLU A 191 -63.96 18.96 -43.45
C GLU A 191 -62.50 18.95 -43.95
N ALA A 192 -61.52 18.81 -43.05
CA ALA A 192 -60.10 18.71 -43.40
C ALA A 192 -59.74 17.41 -44.16
N ASN A 193 -60.56 16.35 -44.03
CA ASN A 193 -60.36 15.07 -44.72
C ASN A 193 -61.43 14.82 -45.81
N ASN A 194 -62.02 15.87 -46.39
CA ASN A 194 -63.09 15.77 -47.40
C ASN A 194 -62.67 15.11 -48.72
N SER A 195 -61.38 14.81 -48.93
CA SER A 195 -60.91 13.97 -50.03
C SER A 195 -61.34 12.50 -49.89
N LEU A 196 -61.66 12.06 -48.67
CA LEU A 196 -62.15 10.70 -48.41
C LEU A 196 -63.67 10.65 -48.59
N GLU A 197 -64.14 9.77 -49.50
CA GLU A 197 -65.57 9.60 -49.80
C GLU A 197 -66.40 9.27 -48.53
N ALA A 198 -65.82 8.50 -47.60
CA ALA A 198 -66.43 8.19 -46.31
C ALA A 198 -66.63 9.43 -45.43
N CYS A 199 -65.60 10.29 -45.31
CA CYS A 199 -65.70 11.54 -44.56
C CYS A 199 -66.73 12.49 -45.17
N GLN A 200 -66.81 12.54 -46.50
CA GLN A 200 -67.81 13.33 -47.22
C GLN A 200 -69.24 12.85 -46.96
N LYS A 201 -69.48 11.52 -46.98
CA LYS A 201 -70.79 10.93 -46.66
C LYS A 201 -71.18 11.19 -45.20
N MET A 202 -70.24 11.00 -44.27
CA MET A 202 -70.46 11.27 -42.84
C MET A 202 -70.73 12.75 -42.56
N LEU A 203 -70.04 13.66 -43.25
CA LEU A 203 -70.26 15.10 -43.14
C LEU A 203 -71.66 15.51 -43.63
N LYS A 204 -72.13 14.94 -44.75
CA LYS A 204 -73.51 15.16 -45.25
C LYS A 204 -74.59 14.69 -44.27
N MET A 205 -74.29 13.65 -43.48
CA MET A 205 -75.19 13.11 -42.47
C MET A 205 -74.90 13.62 -41.06
N TRP A 206 -74.03 14.61 -40.87
CA TRP A 206 -73.54 15.04 -39.56
C TRP A 206 -74.66 15.25 -38.53
N ASN A 207 -75.70 16.00 -38.90
CA ASN A 207 -76.85 16.30 -38.04
C ASN A 207 -77.74 15.07 -37.72
N ARG A 208 -77.56 13.96 -38.43
CA ARG A 208 -78.25 12.68 -38.23
C ARG A 208 -77.37 11.65 -37.51
N LEU A 209 -76.09 11.92 -37.31
CA LEU A 209 -75.20 11.04 -36.55
C LEU A 209 -75.61 11.03 -35.08
N ARG A 210 -75.47 9.87 -34.43
CA ARG A 210 -75.65 9.72 -32.99
C ARG A 210 -74.64 10.59 -32.23
N PRO A 211 -74.96 11.07 -31.00
CA PRO A 211 -74.05 11.91 -30.22
C PRO A 211 -72.70 11.24 -29.93
N SER A 212 -72.68 9.97 -29.51
CA SER A 212 -71.48 9.13 -29.38
C SER A 212 -70.62 9.10 -30.65
N THR A 213 -71.23 8.96 -31.82
CA THR A 213 -70.50 8.97 -33.09
C THR A 213 -69.80 10.31 -33.35
N ARG A 214 -70.46 11.45 -33.03
CA ARG A 214 -69.84 12.79 -33.17
C ARG A 214 -68.69 12.99 -32.18
N LYS A 215 -68.83 12.47 -30.95
CA LYS A 215 -67.79 12.49 -29.93
C LYS A 215 -66.58 11.64 -30.32
N ILE A 216 -66.79 10.44 -30.86
CA ILE A 216 -65.71 9.58 -31.37
C ILE A 216 -64.96 10.28 -32.52
N LEU A 217 -65.67 10.96 -33.41
CA LEU A 217 -65.03 11.75 -34.49
C LEU A 217 -64.23 12.94 -33.94
N SER A 218 -64.65 13.50 -32.81
CA SER A 218 -63.94 14.57 -32.11
C SER A 218 -62.66 14.04 -31.46
N LEU A 219 -62.73 12.88 -30.80
CA LEU A 219 -61.54 12.17 -30.33
C LEU A 219 -60.59 11.82 -31.47
N ALA A 220 -61.10 11.36 -32.62
CA ALA A 220 -60.26 11.08 -33.78
C ALA A 220 -59.54 12.34 -34.29
N ALA A 221 -60.16 13.51 -34.17
CA ALA A 221 -59.53 14.79 -34.47
C ALA A 221 -58.38 15.10 -33.51
N GLU A 222 -58.61 14.92 -32.21
CA GLU A 222 -57.62 15.15 -31.16
C GLU A 222 -56.46 14.16 -31.25
N VAL A 223 -56.73 12.88 -31.53
CA VAL A 223 -55.68 11.87 -31.77
C VAL A 223 -54.79 12.30 -32.94
N LYS A 224 -55.37 12.85 -34.02
CA LYS A 224 -54.59 13.32 -35.18
C LYS A 224 -53.78 14.59 -34.88
N THR A 225 -54.23 15.46 -33.96
CA THR A 225 -53.42 16.60 -33.50
C THR A 225 -52.30 16.13 -32.57
N LEU A 226 -52.60 15.24 -31.63
CA LEU A 226 -51.62 14.65 -30.72
C LEU A 226 -50.55 13.85 -31.46
N GLU A 227 -50.89 13.19 -32.56
CA GLU A 227 -49.92 12.50 -33.42
C GLU A 227 -48.91 13.49 -34.04
N LYS A 228 -49.37 14.67 -34.49
CA LYS A 228 -48.48 15.72 -34.98
C LYS A 228 -47.61 16.28 -33.86
N ASP A 229 -48.21 16.57 -32.71
CA ASP A 229 -47.48 17.10 -31.55
C ASP A 229 -46.44 16.11 -31.05
N LYS A 230 -46.75 14.80 -31.06
CA LYS A 230 -45.80 13.73 -30.77
C LYS A 230 -44.60 13.76 -31.72
N GLU A 231 -44.81 13.90 -33.03
CA GLU A 231 -43.69 14.00 -33.97
C GLU A 231 -42.87 15.28 -33.77
N HIS A 232 -43.52 16.40 -33.44
CA HIS A 232 -42.82 17.64 -33.07
C HIS A 232 -41.98 17.47 -31.80
N LEU A 233 -42.53 16.84 -30.75
CA LEU A 233 -41.80 16.55 -29.52
C LEU A 233 -40.65 15.57 -29.77
N ARG A 234 -40.84 14.57 -30.62
CA ARG A 234 -39.78 13.62 -31.01
C ARG A 234 -38.63 14.34 -31.71
N MET A 235 -38.94 15.24 -32.64
CA MET A 235 -37.94 16.09 -33.30
C MET A 235 -37.18 16.98 -32.31
N ASN A 236 -37.90 17.60 -31.36
CA ASN A 236 -37.28 18.44 -30.33
C ASN A 236 -36.38 17.64 -29.39
N LEU A 237 -36.80 16.42 -29.01
CA LEU A 237 -35.99 15.53 -28.20
C LEU A 237 -34.69 15.15 -28.91
N CYS A 238 -34.76 14.74 -30.18
CA CYS A 238 -33.54 14.43 -30.95
C CYS A 238 -32.59 15.63 -31.03
N LYS A 239 -33.12 16.85 -31.22
CA LYS A 239 -32.29 18.07 -31.20
C LYS A 239 -31.66 18.32 -29.83
N ALA A 240 -32.42 18.15 -28.74
CA ALA A 240 -31.88 18.31 -27.39
C ALA A 240 -30.79 17.27 -27.08
N GLU A 241 -30.94 16.03 -27.55
CA GLU A 241 -29.92 14.99 -27.42
C GLU A 241 -28.63 15.34 -28.20
N ASP A 242 -28.77 15.86 -29.42
CA ASP A 242 -27.63 16.34 -30.22
C ASP A 242 -26.93 17.53 -29.54
N GLU A 243 -27.68 18.49 -28.99
CA GLU A 243 -27.12 19.62 -28.23
C GLU A 243 -26.38 19.15 -26.98
N VAL A 244 -26.93 18.20 -26.23
CA VAL A 244 -26.26 17.60 -25.06
C VAL A 244 -24.95 16.94 -25.46
N LYS A 245 -24.92 16.25 -26.60
CA LYS A 245 -23.70 15.60 -27.10
C LYS A 245 -22.62 16.63 -27.44
N VAL A 246 -22.98 17.71 -28.13
CA VAL A 246 -22.05 18.81 -28.45
C VAL A 246 -21.53 19.46 -27.16
N LEU A 247 -22.42 19.75 -26.21
CA LEU A 247 -22.02 20.33 -24.91
C LEU A 247 -21.12 19.39 -24.11
N PHE A 248 -21.36 18.07 -24.16
CA PHE A 248 -20.49 17.09 -23.53
C PHE A 248 -19.08 17.10 -24.15
N GLU A 249 -18.98 17.15 -25.47
CA GLU A 249 -17.71 17.25 -26.19
C GLU A 249 -16.97 18.56 -25.83
N GLU A 250 -17.66 19.70 -25.82
CA GLU A 250 -17.11 21.00 -25.40
C GLU A 250 -16.64 20.97 -23.94
N ASN A 251 -17.43 20.39 -23.04
CA ASN A 251 -17.08 20.29 -21.62
C ASN A 251 -15.85 19.39 -21.42
N ASN A 252 -15.72 18.31 -22.18
CA ASN A 252 -14.51 17.48 -22.16
C ASN A 252 -13.26 18.23 -22.64
N ILE A 253 -13.39 19.05 -23.70
CA ILE A 253 -12.30 19.92 -24.17
C ILE A 253 -11.92 20.94 -23.08
N LEU A 254 -12.91 21.56 -22.42
CA LEU A 254 -12.69 22.49 -21.32
C LEU A 254 -12.04 21.82 -20.10
N ASP A 255 -12.45 20.61 -19.75
CA ASP A 255 -11.86 19.84 -18.65
C ASP A 255 -10.39 19.51 -18.93
N GLU A 256 -10.06 19.07 -20.15
CA GLU A 256 -8.67 18.86 -20.56
C GLU A 256 -7.85 20.16 -20.56
N ALA A 257 -8.44 21.30 -20.97
CA ALA A 257 -7.79 22.60 -20.87
C ALA A 257 -7.56 23.01 -19.41
N ASN A 258 -8.54 22.81 -18.53
CA ASN A 258 -8.44 23.08 -17.09
C ASN A 258 -7.38 22.21 -16.42
N LYS A 259 -7.33 20.92 -16.72
CA LYS A 259 -6.26 20.01 -16.25
C LYS A 259 -4.88 20.49 -16.70
N ARG A 260 -4.74 20.95 -17.95
CA ARG A 260 -3.48 21.51 -18.46
C ARG A 260 -3.08 22.79 -17.71
N LEU A 261 -4.02 23.71 -17.49
CA LEU A 261 -3.80 24.93 -16.72
C LEU A 261 -3.41 24.61 -15.27
N LEU A 262 -4.08 23.66 -14.62
CA LEU A 262 -3.76 23.26 -13.25
C LEU A 262 -2.36 22.67 -13.16
N ARG A 263 -1.96 21.83 -14.13
CA ARG A 263 -0.59 21.32 -14.25
C ARG A 263 0.42 22.45 -14.44
N GLN A 264 0.09 23.47 -15.23
CA GLN A 264 0.94 24.63 -15.42
C GLN A 264 1.07 25.46 -14.13
N TYR A 265 -0.04 25.75 -13.44
CA TYR A 265 -0.04 26.42 -12.15
C TYR A 265 0.80 25.68 -11.10
N HIS A 266 0.66 24.36 -11.01
CA HIS A 266 1.52 23.55 -10.12
C HIS A 266 3.00 23.60 -10.53
N LYS A 267 3.32 23.60 -11.83
CA LYS A 267 4.70 23.77 -12.30
C LYS A 267 5.26 25.14 -11.96
N GLU A 268 4.51 26.21 -12.17
CA GLU A 268 4.91 27.58 -11.83
C GLU A 268 5.08 27.76 -10.32
N LYS A 269 4.19 27.18 -9.51
CA LYS A 269 4.32 27.13 -8.04
C LYS A 269 5.58 26.38 -7.58
N ASN A 270 5.93 25.28 -8.25
CA ASN A 270 7.14 24.51 -7.95
C ASN A 270 8.44 25.20 -8.44
N LEU A 271 8.36 26.04 -9.47
CA LEU A 271 9.50 26.83 -9.97
C LEU A 271 9.83 28.04 -9.07
N HIS A 272 8.87 28.56 -8.31
CA HIS A 272 9.11 29.60 -7.30
C HIS A 272 9.60 29.06 -5.94
N GLY A 273 9.76 27.73 -5.79
CA GLY A 273 10.17 27.09 -4.53
C GLY A 273 11.62 26.63 -4.45
N SER A 274 12.47 26.91 -5.46
CA SER A 274 13.85 26.40 -5.49
C SER A 274 14.84 27.46 -5.96
N ASP A 275 15.16 28.38 -5.05
CA ASP A 275 16.41 29.13 -5.08
C ASP A 275 17.28 28.59 -3.94
N GLY A 276 18.02 27.51 -4.21
CA GLY A 276 18.61 26.69 -3.16
C GLY A 276 19.58 25.60 -3.63
N LYS A 277 20.56 25.98 -4.44
CA LYS A 277 21.95 25.46 -4.45
C LYS A 277 22.25 23.94 -4.54
N HIS A 278 22.82 23.61 -5.71
CA HIS A 278 24.10 22.91 -5.97
C HIS A 278 24.20 21.37 -6.10
N SER A 279 24.97 21.03 -7.15
CA SER A 279 25.72 19.79 -7.47
C SER A 279 24.87 18.60 -7.95
N GLY A 280 24.91 18.23 -9.23
CA GLY A 280 26.04 17.60 -9.94
C GLY A 280 26.00 16.09 -9.64
N SER A 281 26.03 15.10 -10.55
CA SER A 281 26.38 15.00 -11.96
C SER A 281 25.98 13.60 -12.45
N ALA A 282 25.82 13.44 -13.77
CA ALA A 282 25.96 12.21 -14.57
C ALA A 282 24.92 11.06 -14.43
N SER A 283 24.11 10.95 -15.49
CA SER A 283 23.33 9.76 -15.86
C SER A 283 24.02 9.05 -17.04
N THR A 284 24.42 7.79 -16.85
CA THR A 284 24.81 6.87 -17.93
C THR A 284 23.73 5.83 -18.15
N LYS A 285 22.85 6.11 -19.12
CA LYS A 285 22.42 5.24 -20.23
C LYS A 285 22.40 3.71 -19.98
N THR A 286 21.21 3.14 -19.81
CA THR A 286 20.96 1.73 -20.17
C THR A 286 19.71 1.59 -21.05
N ASN A 287 19.93 0.97 -22.21
CA ASN A 287 18.92 0.67 -23.21
C ASN A 287 17.98 -0.45 -22.72
N LYS A 288 16.68 -0.25 -22.97
CA LYS A 288 15.65 -1.29 -22.98
C LYS A 288 15.81 -2.22 -24.19
N ARG A 289 15.19 -3.41 -24.06
CA ARG A 289 14.50 -4.28 -25.06
C ARG A 289 15.16 -5.67 -25.14
N LYS A 290 14.45 -6.80 -25.19
CA LYS A 290 13.03 -7.16 -25.39
C LYS A 290 12.93 -8.69 -25.21
N SER A 291 11.84 -9.21 -24.64
CA SER A 291 10.97 -10.24 -25.25
C SER A 291 10.06 -10.94 -24.20
N SER A 292 8.81 -11.17 -24.60
CA SER A 292 7.82 -12.06 -23.99
C SER A 292 7.64 -13.28 -24.93
N PRO A 293 6.71 -14.23 -24.74
CA PRO A 293 6.19 -14.92 -23.55
C PRO A 293 6.16 -16.47 -23.74
N LYS A 294 6.05 -17.26 -22.65
CA LYS A 294 5.16 -18.46 -22.49
C LYS A 294 5.71 -19.51 -21.51
N ILE A 295 4.83 -19.86 -20.56
CA ILE A 295 4.52 -21.19 -20.01
C ILE A 295 5.70 -21.97 -19.39
N CYS A 296 5.80 -21.93 -18.06
CA CYS A 296 5.70 -23.12 -17.19
C CYS A 296 5.93 -22.71 -15.73
N SER A 297 4.95 -22.95 -14.87
CA SER A 297 5.18 -23.03 -13.42
C SER A 297 5.89 -24.35 -13.14
N PRO A 298 6.95 -24.34 -12.33
CA PRO A 298 6.88 -25.13 -11.11
C PRO A 298 7.28 -24.31 -9.88
N ILE A 299 6.63 -24.67 -8.79
CA ILE A 299 6.77 -24.07 -7.48
C ILE A 299 8.17 -24.42 -6.95
N GLU A 300 9.07 -23.45 -6.95
CA GLU A 300 10.30 -23.48 -6.16
C GLU A 300 10.62 -22.05 -5.81
N LYS A 301 9.91 -21.53 -4.78
CA LYS A 301 10.29 -20.28 -4.12
C LYS A 301 11.60 -20.53 -3.36
N LYS A 302 12.73 -20.50 -4.08
CA LYS A 302 13.97 -20.01 -3.49
C LYS A 302 13.70 -18.55 -3.12
N ILE A 303 13.45 -18.32 -1.84
CA ILE A 303 13.36 -16.98 -1.27
C ILE A 303 14.79 -16.44 -1.29
N ASP A 304 15.09 -15.65 -2.32
CA ASP A 304 16.35 -14.91 -2.42
C ASP A 304 16.28 -13.75 -1.42
N PHE A 305 17.03 -13.85 -0.32
CA PHE A 305 17.00 -12.90 0.80
C PHE A 305 17.95 -11.72 0.57
N THR A 306 17.88 -11.10 -0.62
CA THR A 306 18.72 -9.95 -0.97
C THR A 306 17.96 -8.63 -1.10
N ASP A 307 16.66 -8.59 -0.78
CA ASP A 307 15.88 -7.35 -0.82
C ASP A 307 15.50 -6.85 0.59
N PRO A 308 16.19 -5.81 1.14
CA PRO A 308 16.00 -5.34 2.50
C PRO A 308 14.72 -4.50 2.74
N ASP A 309 13.95 -4.14 1.71
CA ASP A 309 12.91 -3.10 1.83
C ASP A 309 11.45 -3.53 1.61
N SER A 310 11.16 -4.80 1.30
CA SER A 310 9.77 -5.22 1.10
C SER A 310 9.12 -5.72 2.40
N ALA A 311 8.90 -4.80 3.34
CA ALA A 311 8.03 -5.08 4.49
C ALA A 311 6.58 -5.18 3.98
N ARG A 312 5.98 -6.37 4.09
CA ARG A 312 4.58 -6.63 3.74
C ARG A 312 3.66 -5.75 4.58
N LYS A 313 2.66 -5.13 3.94
CA LYS A 313 1.61 -4.39 4.64
C LYS A 313 0.54 -5.36 5.18
N PRO A 314 -0.04 -5.08 6.35
CA PRO A 314 -1.15 -5.87 6.89
C PRO A 314 -2.32 -5.90 5.90
N LEU A 315 -3.11 -6.98 5.92
CA LEU A 315 -4.30 -7.07 5.10
C LEU A 315 -5.23 -5.90 5.45
N SER A 316 -5.63 -5.13 4.44
CA SER A 316 -6.67 -4.12 4.62
C SER A 316 -8.01 -4.83 4.78
N PRO A 317 -8.94 -4.31 5.60
CA PRO A 317 -10.30 -4.84 5.65
C PRO A 317 -10.88 -4.91 4.24
N LEU A 318 -11.36 -6.09 3.84
CA LEU A 318 -12.01 -6.28 2.55
C LEU A 318 -13.22 -5.36 2.50
N ARG A 319 -13.25 -4.45 1.53
CA ARG A 319 -14.35 -3.50 1.39
C ARG A 319 -15.64 -4.25 1.12
N HIS A 320 -16.68 -3.89 1.86
CA HIS A 320 -18.05 -4.34 1.68
C HIS A 320 -18.45 -4.15 0.23
N ASN A 321 -18.74 -5.24 -0.47
CA ASN A 321 -19.51 -5.18 -1.72
C ASN A 321 -20.97 -4.87 -1.36
N SER A 322 -21.24 -3.64 -0.93
CA SER A 322 -22.61 -3.14 -0.86
C SER A 322 -23.11 -2.86 -2.28
N PRO A 323 -24.34 -3.27 -2.65
CA PRO A 323 -24.91 -2.98 -3.96
C PRO A 323 -25.15 -1.48 -4.25
N ASP A 324 -24.95 -0.60 -3.27
CA ASP A 324 -25.36 0.83 -3.33
C ASP A 324 -24.38 1.76 -4.09
N LEU A 325 -23.41 1.21 -4.82
CA LEU A 325 -22.45 1.99 -5.64
C LEU A 325 -22.73 1.91 -7.15
N ARG A 326 -23.92 1.46 -7.56
CA ARG A 326 -24.42 1.67 -8.93
C ARG A 326 -25.50 2.75 -8.90
N ILE A 327 -25.06 4.01 -8.91
CA ILE A 327 -25.88 5.14 -9.37
C ILE A 327 -25.84 5.15 -10.89
#